data_AF-A0A950FFI0-F1
#
_entry.id   AF-A0A950FFI0-F1
#
_cell.length_a   1.000
_cell.length_b   1.000
_cell.length_c   1.000
_cell.angle_alpha   90.00
_cell.angle_beta   90.00
_cell.angle_gamma   90.00
#
_symmetry.space_group_name_H-M   'P 1'
#
loop_
_entity.id
_entity.type
_entity.pdbx_description
1 polymer ?
#
loop_
_entity_poly.entity_id
_entity_poly.type
_entity_poly.pdbx_seq_one_letter_code
_entity_poly.pdbx_strand_id
1 'polypeptide(L)'
;MGKRLAQSLMWVAALSFVTGCASITDREKCIALYAAGGGLIGGGIGTGVALSKHNQTGYLEWVVPTGVGGGAVLGGIAGYFLCPVPAPPPPPPPPPPPPPPPPPPPP
;
A
#
# COMPACT_ATOMS: atom_id res chain seq x y z
N MET A 1 -26.62 -18.09 -4.18
CA MET A 1 -25.23 -18.39 -3.75
C MET A 1 -24.25 -17.19 -3.81
N GLY A 2 -24.32 -16.25 -4.76
CA GLY A 2 -23.23 -15.28 -4.99
C GLY A 2 -22.94 -14.24 -3.88
N LYS A 3 -23.95 -13.76 -3.14
CA LYS A 3 -23.77 -12.66 -2.16
C LYS A 3 -22.87 -13.04 -0.99
N ARG A 4 -22.93 -14.29 -0.52
CA ARG A 4 -22.09 -14.79 0.58
C ARG A 4 -20.62 -14.98 0.17
N LEU A 5 -20.38 -15.29 -1.10
CA LEU A 5 -19.05 -15.41 -1.67
C LEU A 5 -18.39 -14.03 -1.83
N ALA A 6 -19.13 -13.05 -2.37
CA ALA A 6 -18.67 -11.67 -2.49
C ALA A 6 -18.38 -11.05 -1.11
N GLN A 7 -19.23 -11.32 -0.13
CA GLN A 7 -19.02 -10.86 1.24
C GLN A 7 -17.79 -11.52 1.89
N SER A 8 -17.55 -12.82 1.65
CA SER A 8 -16.32 -13.48 2.11
C SER A 8 -15.06 -12.88 1.46
N LEU A 9 -15.10 -12.62 0.16
CA LEU A 9 -13.98 -11.99 -0.56
C LEU A 9 -13.66 -10.60 -0.02
N MET A 10 -14.69 -9.79 0.29
CA MET A 10 -14.53 -8.47 0.87
C MET A 10 -13.92 -8.53 2.29
N TRP A 11 -14.35 -9.50 3.11
CA TRP A 11 -13.77 -9.74 4.44
C TRP A 11 -12.31 -10.21 4.37
N VAL A 12 -11.99 -11.11 3.45
CA VAL A 12 -10.61 -11.58 3.23
C VAL A 12 -9.72 -10.43 2.76
N ALA A 13 -10.21 -9.58 1.84
CA ALA A 13 -9.50 -8.39 1.41
C ALA A 13 -9.24 -7.44 2.59
N ALA A 14 -10.26 -7.14 3.39
CA ALA A 14 -10.13 -6.28 4.57
C ALA A 14 -9.12 -6.84 5.59
N LEU A 15 -9.16 -8.14 5.88
CA LEU A 15 -8.19 -8.80 6.77
C LEU A 15 -6.76 -8.72 6.22
N SER A 16 -6.59 -8.86 4.90
CA SER A 16 -5.28 -8.74 4.24
C SER A 16 -4.69 -7.34 4.36
N PHE A 17 -5.53 -6.31 4.25
CA PHE A 17 -5.13 -4.92 4.50
C PHE A 17 -4.73 -4.68 5.96
N VAL A 18 -5.45 -5.28 6.92
CA VAL A 18 -5.13 -5.14 8.36
C VAL A 18 -3.84 -5.87 8.73
N THR A 19 -3.59 -7.07 8.19
CA THR A 19 -2.32 -7.78 8.44
C THR A 19 -1.11 -7.06 7.84
N GLY A 20 -1.31 -6.30 6.76
CA GLY A 20 -0.28 -5.46 6.15
C GLY A 20 0.12 -4.24 7.01
N CYS A 21 -0.68 -3.85 8.01
CA CYS A 21 -0.34 -2.73 8.89
C CYS A 21 0.86 -2.99 9.81
N ALA A 22 1.17 -4.26 10.13
CA ALA A 22 2.29 -4.58 11.03
C ALA A 22 3.67 -4.53 10.34
N SER A 23 3.70 -4.56 9.01
CA SER A 23 4.93 -4.63 8.19
C SER A 23 5.15 -3.41 7.30
N ILE A 24 4.42 -2.32 7.53
CA ILE A 24 4.42 -1.17 6.61
C ILE A 24 5.72 -0.37 6.73
N THR A 25 6.53 -0.39 5.69
CA THR A 25 7.71 0.46 5.55
C THR A 25 7.29 1.92 5.34
N ASP A 26 8.17 2.87 5.61
CA ASP A 26 7.86 4.30 5.39
C ASP A 26 7.58 4.62 3.91
N ARG A 27 8.12 3.80 3.00
CA ARG A 27 7.80 3.86 1.57
C ARG A 27 6.35 3.48 1.29
N GLU A 28 5.83 2.43 1.91
CA GLU A 28 4.44 2.00 1.71
C GLU A 28 3.44 2.99 2.29
N LYS A 29 3.75 3.63 3.43
CA LYS A 29 2.92 4.73 3.96
C LYS A 29 2.86 5.89 2.97
N CYS A 30 4.01 6.25 2.38
CA CYS A 30 4.09 7.27 1.35
C CYS A 30 3.24 6.90 0.12
N ILE A 31 3.37 5.68 -0.41
CA ILE A 31 2.57 5.20 -1.54
C ILE A 31 1.08 5.19 -1.20
N ALA A 32 0.70 4.75 -0.01
CA ALA A 32 -0.68 4.72 0.46
C ALA A 32 -1.28 6.13 0.59
N LEU A 33 -0.48 7.13 1.01
CA LEU A 33 -0.91 8.52 1.03
C LEU A 33 -1.20 9.05 -0.38
N TYR A 34 -0.33 8.74 -1.35
CA TYR A 34 -0.59 9.13 -2.75
C TYR A 34 -1.77 8.39 -3.36
N ALA A 35 -1.97 7.11 -3.04
CA ALA A 35 -3.14 6.34 -3.46
C ALA A 35 -4.44 6.90 -2.86
N ALA A 36 -4.45 7.20 -1.56
CA ALA A 36 -5.58 7.82 -0.89
C ALA A 36 -5.89 9.21 -1.46
N GLY A 37 -4.86 10.03 -1.66
CA GLY A 37 -4.98 11.35 -2.29
C GLY A 37 -5.55 11.26 -3.71
N GLY A 38 -5.02 10.34 -4.52
CA GLY A 38 -5.51 10.11 -5.89
C GLY A 38 -6.96 9.63 -5.92
N GLY A 39 -7.36 8.74 -5.00
CA GLY A 39 -8.73 8.28 -4.88
C GLY A 39 -9.71 9.38 -4.46
N LEU A 40 -9.30 10.26 -3.54
CA LEU A 40 -10.10 11.41 -3.11
C LEU A 40 -10.27 12.43 -4.25
N ILE A 41 -9.19 12.74 -4.97
CA ILE A 41 -9.24 13.67 -6.11
C ILE A 41 -10.09 13.07 -7.24
N GLY A 42 -9.85 11.81 -7.60
CA GLY A 42 -10.60 11.12 -8.64
C GLY A 42 -12.08 10.94 -8.30
N GLY A 43 -12.40 10.63 -7.04
CA GLY A 43 -13.78 10.58 -6.53
C GLY A 43 -14.46 11.95 -6.50
N GLY A 44 -13.74 13.01 -6.10
CA GLY A 44 -14.23 14.38 -6.08
C GLY A 44 -14.60 14.89 -7.47
N ILE A 45 -13.71 14.68 -8.45
CA ILE A 45 -13.97 15.04 -9.86
C ILE A 45 -15.12 14.20 -10.42
N GLY A 46 -15.11 12.88 -10.18
CA GLY A 46 -16.18 11.98 -10.64
C GLY A 46 -17.54 12.42 -10.12
N THR A 47 -17.64 12.73 -8.83
CA THR A 47 -18.89 13.21 -8.21
C THR A 47 -19.32 14.58 -8.77
N GLY A 48 -18.38 15.50 -8.96
CA GLY A 48 -18.67 16.83 -9.54
C GLY A 48 -19.23 16.77 -10.96
N VAL A 49 -18.67 15.88 -11.80
CA VAL A 49 -19.19 15.64 -13.17
C VAL A 49 -20.53 14.91 -13.13
N ALA A 50 -20.72 13.98 -12.20
CA ALA A 50 -21.97 13.25 -12.04
C ALA A 50 -23.15 14.16 -11.69
N LEU A 51 -22.93 15.14 -10.80
CA LEU A 51 -23.95 16.10 -10.39
C LEU A 51 -24.34 17.08 -11.51
N SER A 52 -23.42 17.34 -12.45
CA SER A 52 -23.69 18.18 -13.63
C SER A 52 -24.58 17.49 -14.68
N LYS A 53 -24.68 16.15 -14.64
CA LYS A 53 -25.61 15.38 -15.46
C LYS A 53 -26.96 15.31 -14.74
N HIS A 54 -27.82 16.29 -15.01
CA HIS A 54 -29.19 16.34 -14.48
C HIS A 54 -29.94 15.04 -14.83
N ASN A 55 -30.25 14.24 -13.80
CA ASN A 55 -31.19 13.11 -13.81
C ASN A 55 -30.71 11.71 -14.27
N GLN A 56 -29.54 11.25 -13.84
CA GLN A 56 -29.21 9.81 -13.89
C GLN A 56 -28.58 9.35 -12.56
N THR A 57 -29.40 8.93 -11.60
CA THR A 57 -28.93 8.24 -10.38
C THR A 57 -28.08 7.00 -10.70
N GLY A 58 -28.34 6.35 -11.83
CA GLY A 58 -27.50 5.26 -12.33
C GLY A 58 -26.10 5.68 -12.79
N TYR A 59 -25.89 6.97 -13.12
CA TYR A 59 -24.57 7.48 -13.51
C TYR A 59 -23.68 7.76 -12.30
N LEU A 60 -24.28 8.18 -11.19
CA LEU A 60 -23.59 8.35 -9.90
C LEU A 60 -23.03 7.02 -9.37
N GLU A 61 -23.80 5.94 -9.47
CA GLU A 61 -23.37 4.61 -9.03
C GLU A 61 -22.12 4.11 -9.76
N TRP A 62 -21.97 4.45 -11.04
CA TRP A 62 -20.81 4.00 -11.83
C TRP A 62 -19.63 4.94 -11.78
N VAL A 63 -19.85 6.26 -11.83
CA VAL A 63 -18.74 7.20 -12.02
C VAL A 63 -17.93 7.43 -10.74
N VAL A 64 -18.57 7.40 -9.57
CA VAL A 64 -17.90 7.60 -8.28
C VAL A 64 -16.91 6.47 -7.97
N PRO A 65 -17.30 5.18 -7.97
CA PRO A 65 -16.34 4.10 -7.71
C PRO A 65 -15.28 3.99 -8.80
N THR A 66 -15.59 4.34 -10.05
CA THR A 66 -14.59 4.37 -11.13
C THR A 66 -13.58 5.51 -10.92
N GLY A 67 -14.03 6.68 -10.49
CA GLY A 67 -13.17 7.81 -10.15
C GLY A 67 -12.29 7.54 -8.93
N VAL A 68 -12.85 6.94 -7.87
CA VAL A 68 -12.09 6.56 -6.67
C VAL A 68 -11.10 5.44 -6.98
N GLY A 69 -11.54 4.38 -7.65
CA GLY A 69 -10.69 3.25 -8.01
C GLY A 69 -9.58 3.64 -8.98
N GLY A 70 -9.93 4.34 -10.07
CA GLY A 70 -8.96 4.82 -11.05
C GLY A 70 -7.99 5.85 -10.47
N GLY A 71 -8.52 6.79 -9.67
CA GLY A 71 -7.72 7.79 -8.97
C GLY A 71 -6.75 7.16 -7.96
N ALA A 72 -7.19 6.14 -7.21
CA ALA A 72 -6.33 5.45 -6.25
C ALA A 72 -5.23 4.64 -6.92
N VAL A 73 -5.51 4.00 -8.05
CA VAL A 73 -4.50 3.28 -8.84
C VAL A 73 -3.47 4.24 -9.42
N LEU A 74 -3.91 5.33 -10.05
CA LEU A 74 -3.01 6.34 -10.60
C LEU A 74 -2.19 7.03 -9.51
N GLY A 75 -2.83 7.36 -8.38
CA GLY A 75 -2.16 7.91 -7.20
C GLY A 75 -1.13 6.94 -6.61
N GLY A 76 -1.45 5.65 -6.52
CA GLY A 76 -0.52 4.62 -6.05
C GLY A 76 0.67 4.42 -6.99
N ILE A 77 0.45 4.44 -8.31
CA ILE A 77 1.53 4.37 -9.31
C ILE A 77 2.43 5.61 -9.20
N ALA A 78 1.83 6.81 -9.12
CA ALA A 78 2.59 8.04 -8.91
C ALA A 78 3.41 7.98 -7.61
N GLY A 79 2.79 7.55 -6.51
CA GLY A 79 3.46 7.33 -5.23
C GLY A 79 4.61 6.34 -5.34
N TYR A 80 4.47 5.26 -6.12
CA TYR A 80 5.55 4.31 -6.33
C TYR A 80 6.79 4.95 -6.96
N PHE A 81 6.60 5.87 -7.92
CA PHE A 81 7.71 6.59 -8.56
C PHE A 81 8.25 7.75 -7.73
N LEU A 82 7.41 8.42 -6.93
CA LEU A 82 7.81 9.58 -6.13
C LEU A 82 8.38 9.21 -4.75
N CYS A 83 7.98 8.07 -4.17
CA CYS A 83 8.38 7.69 -2.83
C CYS A 83 9.76 7.02 -2.80
N PRO A 84 10.69 7.48 -1.94
CA PRO A 84 12.06 6.98 -1.89
C PRO A 84 12.13 5.51 -1.49
N VAL A 85 13.10 4.79 -2.06
CA VAL A 85 13.43 3.41 -1.69
C VAL A 85 14.29 3.42 -0.42
N PRO A 86 13.93 2.66 0.64
CA PRO A 86 14.77 2.54 1.83
C PRO A 86 16.16 2.01 1.47
N ALA A 87 17.19 2.56 2.11
CA ALA A 87 18.54 2.04 1.96
C ALA A 87 18.62 0.57 2.41
N PRO A 88 19.44 -0.27 1.75
CA PRO A 88 19.62 -1.65 2.19
C PRO A 88 20.12 -1.68 3.64
N PRO A 89 19.73 -2.70 4.43
CA PRO A 89 20.19 -2.84 5.80
C PRO A 89 21.73 -2.88 5.82
N PRO A 90 22.37 -2.31 6.86
CA PRO A 90 23.82 -2.34 6.97
C PRO A 90 24.31 -3.80 6.91
N PRO A 91 25.47 -4.06 6.28
CA PRO A 91 26.03 -5.41 6.22
C PRO A 91 26.19 -5.96 7.65
N PRO A 92 26.00 -7.27 7.84
CA PRO A 92 26.19 -7.89 9.14
C PRO A 92 27.60 -7.58 9.65
N PRO A 93 27.77 -7.32 10.96
CA PRO A 93 29.08 -7.09 11.53
C PRO A 93 30.00 -8.28 11.20
N PRO A 94 31.29 -8.04 10.90
CA PRO A 94 32.23 -9.12 10.65
C PRO A 94 32.27 -10.07 11.86
N PRO A 95 32.41 -11.39 11.63
CA PRO A 95 32.51 -12.34 12.73
C PRO A 95 33.68 -11.95 13.65
N PRO A 96 33.52 -12.12 14.98
CA PRO A 96 34.60 -11.82 15.91
C PRO A 96 35.85 -12.64 15.54
N PRO A 97 37.06 -12.06 15.65
CA PRO A 97 38.29 -12.79 15.37
C PRO A 97 38.38 -14.05 16.24
N PRO A 98 38.91 -15.17 15.71
CA PRO A 98 39.07 -16.38 16.48
C PRO A 98 39.92 -16.13 17.73
N PRO A 99 39.59 -16.76 18.88
CA PRO A 99 40.36 -16.59 20.10
C PRO A 99 41.82 -17.03 19.86
N PRO A 100 42.80 -16.32 20.46
CA PRO A 100 44.21 -16.69 20.31
C PRO A 100 44.45 -18.12 20.81
N PRO A 101 45.36 -18.88 20.17
CA PRO A 101 45.67 -20.23 20.58
C PRO A 101 46.17 -20.25 22.03
N PRO A 102 45.83 -21.29 22.81
CA PRO A 102 46.29 -21.43 24.19
C PRO A 102 47.83 -21.44 24.25
N PRO A 103 48.44 -20.89 25.32
CA PRO A 103 49.89 -20.93 25.50
C PRO A 103 50.40 -22.38 25.48
N PRO A 104 51.59 -22.63 24.90
CA PRO A 104 52.19 -23.96 24.96
C PRO A 104 52.44 -24.39 26.42
N PRO A 105 52.31 -25.69 26.73
CA PRO A 105 52.57 -26.22 28.07
C PRO A 105 53.99 -25.92 28.54
N PRO A 106 54.22 -25.61 29.83
CA PRO A 106 55.56 -25.47 30.40
C PRO A 106 56.35 -26.80 30.35
N PRO A 107 57.69 -26.75 30.16
CA PRO A 107 58.58 -27.90 30.16
C PRO A 107 58.79 -28.54 31.54
#